data_AF-A0A970LN25-F1
#
_entry.id   AF-A0A970LN25-F1
#
_cell.length_a   1.000
_cell.length_b   1.000
_cell.length_c   1.000
_cell.angle_alpha   90.00
_cell.angle_beta   90.00
_cell.angle_gamma   90.00
#
_symmetry.space_group_name_H-M   'P 1'
#
loop_
_entity.id
_entity.type
_entity.pdbx_description
1 polymer ?
#
loop_
_entity_poly.entity_id
_entity_poly.type
_entity_poly.pdbx_seq_one_letter_code
_entity_poly.pdbx_strand_id
1 'polypeptide(L)'
;MIETPEYRPENRVQKKQRATELDVLRGFAVLLMIGHHLMYDIHYIFGYPYFSWLFGPVMESTYHPLIYILFLGVAGISSSFSRNNLKRASRLALIALGLTLVTSLISVMLKTDFYILWQVIHCLALCTLLSAWLEKSKISEKAKLVIFISLGFLILFFIPNIFEAFDLSRQGTPWLLPFGIGYLRPEVPGMLDYLPLIPYSGCFFIGNALGKIIYPQGVVKKQYCTGKIFKPLALMGRRALIIYAVHQPILIALIWIWRRIIG
;
A
#
# COMPACT_ATOMS: atom_id res chain seq x y z
N MET A 1 -62.13 18.42 -13.56
CA MET A 1 -60.96 17.66 -14.06
C MET A 1 -59.76 18.21 -13.30
N ILE A 2 -59.31 17.51 -12.26
CA ILE A 2 -58.23 17.97 -11.39
C ILE A 2 -56.93 17.43 -12.00
N GLU A 3 -56.07 18.31 -12.49
CA GLU A 3 -54.74 17.96 -12.99
C GLU A 3 -53.89 17.44 -11.83
N THR A 4 -53.51 16.16 -11.90
CA THR A 4 -52.51 15.58 -10.99
C THR A 4 -51.12 16.09 -11.38
N PRO A 5 -50.28 16.53 -10.44
CA PRO A 5 -48.93 16.98 -10.74
C PRO A 5 -48.08 15.80 -11.23
N GLU A 6 -47.47 15.99 -12.39
CA GLU A 6 -46.60 15.03 -13.07
C GLU A 6 -45.38 14.71 -12.18
N TYR A 7 -45.30 13.47 -11.69
CA TYR A 7 -44.14 13.01 -10.93
C TYR A 7 -42.92 12.88 -11.86
N ARG A 8 -42.04 13.88 -11.84
CA ARG A 8 -40.74 13.83 -12.51
C ARG A 8 -39.74 13.14 -11.56
N PRO A 9 -39.22 11.93 -11.89
CA PRO A 9 -38.18 11.32 -11.07
C PRO A 9 -36.94 12.22 -11.12
N GLU A 10 -36.57 12.80 -9.97
CA GLU A 10 -35.27 13.44 -9.80
C GLU A 10 -34.20 12.37 -10.02
N ASN A 11 -33.58 12.36 -11.21
CA ASN A 11 -32.30 11.72 -11.43
C ASN A 11 -31.23 12.47 -10.62
N ARG A 12 -31.26 12.32 -9.29
CA ARG A 12 -30.13 12.71 -8.43
C ARG A 12 -28.99 11.78 -8.80
N VAL A 13 -28.11 12.25 -9.66
CA VAL A 13 -26.77 11.69 -9.83
C VAL A 13 -26.20 11.53 -8.43
N GLN A 14 -26.20 10.30 -7.93
CA GLN A 14 -25.81 10.01 -6.56
C GLN A 14 -24.33 10.40 -6.45
N LYS A 15 -24.07 11.56 -5.84
CA LYS A 15 -22.74 12.15 -5.74
C LYS A 15 -21.87 11.11 -5.04
N LYS A 16 -20.87 10.54 -5.74
CA LYS A 16 -20.01 9.48 -5.19
C LYS A 16 -19.46 9.93 -3.84
N GLN A 17 -20.01 9.37 -2.78
CA GLN A 17 -19.58 9.68 -1.42
C GLN A 17 -18.27 8.94 -1.15
N ARG A 18 -17.42 9.56 -0.33
CA ARG A 18 -16.17 8.96 0.13
C ARG A 18 -16.48 8.00 1.28
N ALA A 19 -15.95 6.79 1.24
CA ALA A 19 -16.10 5.81 2.32
C ALA A 19 -15.16 6.19 3.48
N THR A 20 -15.73 6.65 4.59
CA THR A 20 -14.95 7.17 5.73
C THR A 20 -14.14 6.06 6.42
N GLU A 21 -14.71 4.87 6.53
CA GLU A 21 -14.08 3.68 7.09
C GLU A 21 -12.78 3.29 6.36
N LEU A 22 -12.73 3.43 5.03
CA LEU A 22 -11.52 3.14 4.27
C LEU A 22 -10.41 4.16 4.55
N ASP A 23 -10.76 5.42 4.76
CA ASP A 23 -9.79 6.43 5.18
C ASP A 23 -9.30 6.17 6.61
N VAL A 24 -10.16 5.71 7.52
CA VAL A 24 -9.76 5.34 8.89
C VAL A 24 -8.82 4.14 8.90
N LEU A 25 -9.18 3.06 8.19
CA LEU A 25 -8.34 1.86 8.08
C LEU A 25 -7.00 2.16 7.43
N ARG A 26 -6.98 2.97 6.36
CA ARG A 26 -5.72 3.41 5.74
C ARG A 26 -4.90 4.27 6.69
N GLY A 27 -5.53 5.17 7.44
CA GLY A 27 -4.85 5.99 8.43
C GLY A 27 -4.25 5.18 9.57
N PHE A 28 -4.95 4.13 10.02
CA PHE A 28 -4.44 3.19 11.00
C PHE A 28 -3.23 2.42 10.46
N ALA A 29 -3.28 1.94 9.21
CA ALA A 29 -2.12 1.30 8.57
C ALA A 29 -0.91 2.24 8.48
N VAL A 30 -1.12 3.52 8.13
CA VAL A 30 -0.05 4.53 8.11
C VAL A 30 0.51 4.77 9.51
N LEU A 31 -0.33 4.81 10.56
CA LEU A 31 0.14 4.96 11.93
C LEU A 31 1.04 3.78 12.36
N LEU A 32 0.63 2.55 12.05
CA LEU A 32 1.42 1.35 12.34
C LEU A 32 2.75 1.33 11.56
N MET A 33 2.73 1.77 10.28
CA MET A 33 3.95 1.92 9.47
C MET A 33 4.91 2.95 10.09
N ILE A 34 4.42 4.12 10.52
CA ILE A 34 5.26 5.12 11.19
C ILE A 34 5.86 4.55 12.47
N GLY A 35 5.07 3.81 13.26
CA GLY A 35 5.56 3.13 14.46
C GLY A 35 6.66 2.13 14.15
N HIS A 36 6.50 1.34 13.07
CA HIS A 36 7.54 0.42 12.61
C HIS A 36 8.85 1.14 12.28
N HIS A 37 8.80 2.17 11.44
CA HIS A 37 9.98 2.93 11.05
C HIS A 37 10.63 3.65 12.23
N LEU A 38 9.85 4.18 13.17
CA LEU A 38 10.39 4.76 14.39
C LEU A 38 11.20 3.74 15.21
N MET A 39 10.65 2.53 15.40
CA MET A 39 11.38 1.46 16.11
C MET A 39 12.62 1.00 15.35
N TYR A 40 12.53 0.88 14.02
CA TYR A 40 13.66 0.55 13.15
C TYR A 40 14.77 1.60 13.25
N ASP A 41 14.41 2.88 13.15
CA ASP A 41 15.37 3.99 13.19
C ASP A 41 16.08 4.03 14.53
N ILE A 42 15.35 3.91 15.65
CA ILE A 42 15.94 3.91 16.99
C ILE A 42 16.97 2.78 17.14
N HIS A 43 16.63 1.57 16.69
CA HIS A 43 17.50 0.41 16.86
C HIS A 43 18.66 0.37 15.84
N TYR A 44 18.33 0.40 14.55
CA TYR A 44 19.28 0.09 13.47
C TYR A 44 20.00 1.33 12.91
N ILE A 45 19.33 2.48 12.87
CA ILE A 45 19.93 3.71 12.32
C ILE A 45 20.70 4.48 13.39
N PHE A 46 20.13 4.59 14.59
CA PHE A 46 20.73 5.34 15.70
C PHE A 46 21.45 4.48 16.74
N GLY A 47 21.30 3.15 16.70
CA GLY A 47 22.10 2.21 17.50
C GLY A 47 21.68 2.08 18.96
N TYR A 48 20.46 2.48 19.34
CA TYR A 48 19.99 2.32 20.71
C TYR A 48 19.54 0.88 20.98
N PRO A 49 19.79 0.32 22.18
CA PRO A 49 19.50 -1.09 22.51
C PRO A 49 18.01 -1.37 22.78
N TYR A 50 17.10 -0.60 22.16
CA TYR A 50 15.66 -0.78 22.25
C TYR A 50 15.12 -1.44 20.99
N PHE A 51 13.98 -2.14 21.09
CA PHE A 51 13.30 -2.76 19.93
C PHE A 51 14.09 -3.83 19.18
N SER A 52 15.02 -4.54 19.83
CA SER A 52 15.75 -5.67 19.23
C SER A 52 14.84 -6.82 18.75
N TRP A 53 13.60 -6.86 19.23
CA TRP A 53 12.56 -7.82 18.85
C TRP A 53 11.79 -7.42 17.57
N LEU A 54 12.19 -6.37 16.86
CA LEU A 54 11.49 -5.84 15.68
C LEU A 54 11.29 -6.87 14.55
N PHE A 55 12.21 -7.83 14.43
CA PHE A 55 12.13 -8.96 13.49
C PHE A 55 11.88 -10.30 14.20
N GLY A 56 11.33 -10.25 15.42
CA GLY A 56 10.92 -11.42 16.17
C GLY A 56 9.60 -12.02 15.64
N PRO A 57 9.24 -13.25 16.07
CA PRO A 57 8.11 -13.99 15.50
C PRO A 57 6.77 -13.25 15.54
N VAL A 58 6.48 -12.51 16.61
CA VAL A 58 5.23 -11.74 16.74
C VAL A 58 5.15 -10.60 15.72
N MET A 59 6.28 -9.94 15.45
CA MET A 59 6.33 -8.87 14.47
C MET A 59 6.10 -9.40 13.05
N GLU A 60 6.84 -10.45 12.69
CA GLU A 60 6.78 -11.08 11.37
C GLU A 60 5.45 -11.78 11.10
N SER A 61 4.86 -12.45 12.09
CA SER A 61 3.61 -13.21 11.90
C SER A 61 2.34 -12.38 12.09
N THR A 62 2.41 -11.26 12.80
CA THR A 62 1.22 -10.48 13.19
C THR A 62 1.32 -9.01 12.78
N TYR A 63 2.35 -8.30 13.23
CA TYR A 63 2.42 -6.86 13.08
C TYR A 63 2.63 -6.42 11.62
N HIS A 64 3.65 -6.96 10.93
CA HIS A 64 3.89 -6.61 9.53
C HIS A 64 2.77 -7.09 8.61
N PRO A 65 2.26 -8.33 8.70
CA PRO A 65 1.12 -8.78 7.92
C PRO A 65 -0.11 -7.89 8.11
N LEU A 66 -0.39 -7.45 9.34
CA LEU A 66 -1.49 -6.53 9.61
C LEU A 66 -1.34 -5.20 8.85
N ILE A 67 -0.14 -4.62 8.83
CA ILE A 67 0.14 -3.40 8.04
C ILE A 67 -0.14 -3.64 6.57
N TYR A 68 0.40 -4.71 5.99
CA TYR A 68 0.28 -4.99 4.56
C TYR A 68 -1.17 -5.30 4.16
N ILE A 69 -1.88 -6.12 4.94
CA ILE A 69 -3.30 -6.44 4.72
C ILE A 69 -4.14 -5.17 4.75
N LEU A 70 -3.96 -4.33 5.77
CA LEU A 70 -4.71 -3.09 5.88
C LEU A 70 -4.36 -2.13 4.74
N PHE A 71 -3.09 -1.88 4.49
CA PHE A 71 -2.68 -0.86 3.53
C PHE A 71 -3.00 -1.27 2.08
N LEU A 72 -2.53 -2.46 1.65
CA LEU A 72 -2.72 -2.95 0.29
C LEU A 72 -4.16 -3.42 0.05
N GLY A 73 -4.78 -4.10 1.03
CA GLY A 73 -6.17 -4.51 0.94
C GLY A 73 -7.11 -3.31 0.79
N VAL A 74 -6.96 -2.28 1.64
CA VAL A 74 -7.76 -1.05 1.51
C VAL A 74 -7.43 -0.32 0.20
N ALA A 75 -6.18 -0.32 -0.26
CA ALA A 75 -5.82 0.26 -1.55
C ALA A 75 -6.51 -0.45 -2.73
N GLY A 76 -6.62 -1.78 -2.65
CA GLY A 76 -7.37 -2.64 -3.56
C GLY A 76 -8.86 -2.29 -3.56
N ILE A 77 -9.50 -2.27 -2.38
CA ILE A 77 -10.92 -1.87 -2.21
C ILE A 77 -11.15 -0.48 -2.82
N SER A 78 -10.23 0.46 -2.55
CA SER A 78 -10.30 1.84 -3.01
C SER A 78 -10.27 1.96 -4.55
N SER A 79 -9.80 0.95 -5.28
CA SER A 79 -9.78 0.93 -6.74
C SER A 79 -11.19 0.94 -7.35
N SER A 80 -12.21 0.46 -6.63
CA SER A 80 -13.62 0.52 -7.05
C SER A 80 -14.19 1.94 -7.09
N PHE A 81 -13.57 2.89 -6.39
CA PHE A 81 -13.99 4.30 -6.36
C PHE A 81 -13.31 5.15 -7.44
N SER A 82 -12.24 4.63 -8.05
CA SER A 82 -11.46 5.37 -9.05
C SER A 82 -12.22 5.49 -10.36
N ARG A 83 -12.19 6.68 -10.97
CA ARG A 83 -12.76 6.90 -12.32
C ARG A 83 -11.87 6.31 -13.42
N ASN A 84 -10.56 6.30 -13.20
CA ASN A 84 -9.59 5.79 -14.17
C ASN A 84 -8.38 5.24 -13.43
N ASN A 85 -8.35 3.93 -13.24
CA ASN A 85 -7.25 3.27 -12.54
C ASN A 85 -5.94 3.27 -13.35
N LEU A 86 -5.96 3.37 -14.68
CA LEU A 86 -4.72 3.55 -15.45
C LEU A 86 -4.06 4.91 -15.16
N LYS A 87 -4.84 5.98 -15.14
CA LYS A 87 -4.33 7.32 -14.77
C LYS A 87 -3.85 7.36 -13.32
N ARG A 88 -4.53 6.63 -12.42
CA ARG A 88 -4.08 6.47 -11.03
C ARG A 88 -2.75 5.72 -10.96
N ALA A 89 -2.63 4.61 -11.69
CA ALA A 89 -1.41 3.81 -11.76
C ALA A 89 -0.24 4.63 -12.31
N SER A 90 -0.42 5.37 -13.40
CA SER A 90 0.63 6.22 -13.97
C SER A 90 1.06 7.32 -12.99
N ARG A 91 0.12 7.95 -12.28
CA ARG A 91 0.46 8.92 -11.24
C ARG A 91 1.27 8.29 -10.10
N LEU A 92 0.89 7.10 -9.65
CA LEU A 92 1.62 6.38 -8.61
C LEU A 92 3.03 6.00 -9.09
N ALA A 93 3.16 5.50 -10.33
CA ALA A 93 4.45 5.16 -10.92
C ALA A 93 5.38 6.38 -11.01
N LEU A 94 4.87 7.53 -11.48
CA LEU A 94 5.67 8.77 -11.53
C LEU A 94 6.15 9.22 -10.16
N ILE A 95 5.30 9.11 -9.13
CA ILE A 95 5.66 9.45 -7.75
C ILE A 95 6.71 8.47 -7.21
N ALA A 96 6.55 7.17 -7.48
CA ALA A 96 7.49 6.15 -7.05
C ALA A 96 8.88 6.34 -7.69
N LEU A 97 8.91 6.56 -9.01
CA LEU A 97 10.14 6.87 -9.75
C LEU A 97 10.80 8.15 -9.24
N GLY A 98 10.00 9.20 -8.96
CA GLY A 98 10.51 10.45 -8.40
C GLY A 98 11.14 10.26 -7.03
N LEU A 99 10.50 9.48 -6.14
CA LEU A 99 11.06 9.16 -4.82
C LEU A 99 12.35 8.36 -4.95
N THR A 100 12.38 7.33 -5.80
CA THR A 100 13.58 6.53 -6.06
C THR A 100 14.71 7.39 -6.59
N LEU A 101 14.44 8.29 -7.54
CA LEU A 101 15.44 9.22 -8.06
C LEU A 101 16.00 10.12 -6.95
N VAL A 102 15.14 10.77 -6.17
CA VAL A 102 15.54 11.66 -5.09
C VAL A 102 16.37 10.93 -4.05
N THR A 103 15.93 9.75 -3.59
CA THR A 103 16.67 8.97 -2.59
C THR A 103 17.99 8.46 -3.13
N SER A 104 18.05 8.07 -4.40
CA SER A 104 19.29 7.61 -5.04
C SER A 104 20.31 8.75 -5.16
N LEU A 105 19.87 9.95 -5.55
CA LEU A 105 20.71 11.14 -5.59
C LEU A 105 21.26 11.49 -4.21
N ILE A 106 20.40 11.50 -3.18
CA ILE A 106 20.82 11.72 -1.79
C ILE A 106 21.84 10.68 -1.36
N SER A 107 21.59 9.39 -1.68
CA SER A 107 22.49 8.29 -1.33
C SER A 107 23.89 8.49 -1.91
N VAL A 108 23.97 8.87 -3.19
CA VAL A 108 25.23 9.16 -3.87
C VAL A 108 25.91 10.41 -3.30
N MET A 109 25.16 11.49 -3.07
CA MET A 109 25.69 12.75 -2.54
C MET A 109 26.25 12.61 -1.12
N LEU A 110 25.56 11.85 -0.27
CA LEU A 110 25.95 11.64 1.13
C LEU A 110 26.89 10.44 1.32
N LYS A 111 27.20 9.70 0.25
CA LYS A 111 27.98 8.44 0.29
C LYS A 111 27.41 7.45 1.33
N THR A 112 26.09 7.35 1.36
CA THR A 112 25.36 6.41 2.20
C THR A 112 24.83 5.25 1.36
N ASP A 113 24.45 4.14 2.01
CA ASP A 113 23.80 3.00 1.36
C ASP A 113 22.25 3.05 1.45
N PHE A 114 21.68 4.26 1.44
CA PHE A 114 20.24 4.48 1.55
C PHE A 114 19.55 4.49 0.18
N TYR A 115 19.42 3.29 -0.41
CA TYR A 115 18.73 3.11 -1.67
C TYR A 115 17.25 2.73 -1.46
N ILE A 116 16.37 3.35 -2.25
CA ILE A 116 14.95 2.96 -2.34
C ILE A 116 14.64 2.68 -3.81
N LEU A 117 14.91 1.47 -4.27
CA LEU A 117 14.75 1.07 -5.68
C LEU A 117 13.33 0.57 -5.99
N TRP A 118 12.73 -0.21 -5.07
CA TRP A 118 11.39 -0.77 -5.25
C TRP A 118 10.56 -0.78 -3.96
N GLN A 119 9.88 0.34 -3.72
CA GLN A 119 9.04 0.60 -2.55
C GLN A 119 7.56 0.32 -2.75
N VAL A 120 6.80 0.39 -1.66
CA VAL A 120 5.35 0.12 -1.64
C VAL A 120 4.56 0.88 -2.72
N ILE A 121 4.98 2.09 -3.12
CA ILE A 121 4.29 2.84 -4.18
C ILE A 121 4.50 2.20 -5.56
N HIS A 122 5.67 1.63 -5.86
CA HIS A 122 5.87 0.83 -7.09
C HIS A 122 4.94 -0.38 -7.11
N CYS A 123 4.89 -1.12 -5.99
CA CYS A 123 3.99 -2.26 -5.84
C CYS A 123 2.52 -1.83 -6.05
N LEU A 124 2.08 -0.74 -5.42
CA LEU A 124 0.73 -0.19 -5.61
C LEU A 124 0.46 0.25 -7.05
N ALA A 125 1.43 0.90 -7.71
CA ALA A 125 1.30 1.33 -9.10
C ALA A 125 1.09 0.13 -10.01
N LEU A 126 1.90 -0.92 -9.84
CA LEU A 126 1.83 -2.14 -10.64
C LEU A 126 0.55 -2.94 -10.37
N CYS A 127 0.16 -3.12 -9.10
CA CYS A 127 -1.11 -3.76 -8.74
C CYS A 127 -2.32 -3.02 -9.33
N THR A 128 -2.30 -1.68 -9.28
CA THR A 128 -3.35 -0.82 -9.85
C THR A 128 -3.39 -0.92 -11.38
N LEU A 129 -2.21 -0.98 -12.02
CA LEU A 129 -2.07 -1.13 -13.47
C LEU A 129 -2.63 -2.47 -13.95
N LEU A 130 -2.17 -3.57 -13.35
CA LEU A 130 -2.62 -4.93 -13.67
C LEU A 130 -4.14 -5.07 -13.48
N SER A 131 -4.65 -4.56 -12.37
CA SER A 131 -6.09 -4.50 -12.13
C SER A 131 -6.82 -3.71 -13.21
N ALA A 132 -6.33 -2.52 -13.56
CA ALA A 132 -6.95 -1.68 -14.58
C ALA A 132 -6.94 -2.33 -15.98
N TRP A 133 -5.91 -3.10 -16.33
CA TRP A 133 -5.88 -3.88 -17.57
C TRP A 133 -6.93 -5.00 -17.55
N LEU A 134 -7.04 -5.74 -16.46
CA LEU A 134 -8.09 -6.75 -16.32
C LEU A 134 -9.49 -6.11 -16.38
N GLU A 135 -9.69 -4.95 -15.77
CA GLU A 135 -10.96 -4.21 -15.85
C GLU A 135 -11.35 -3.82 -17.27
N LYS A 136 -10.37 -3.46 -18.12
CA LYS A 136 -10.60 -3.10 -19.52
C LYS A 136 -10.85 -4.28 -20.44
N SER A 137 -10.59 -5.51 -19.99
CA SER A 137 -10.85 -6.70 -20.79
C SER A 137 -12.36 -6.93 -21.00
N LYS A 138 -12.71 -7.68 -22.06
CA LYS A 138 -14.09 -8.08 -22.36
C LYS A 138 -14.62 -9.22 -21.46
N ILE A 139 -13.86 -9.61 -20.44
CA ILE A 139 -14.24 -10.67 -19.48
C ILE A 139 -15.46 -10.21 -18.67
N SER A 140 -16.34 -11.14 -18.30
CA SER A 140 -17.51 -10.81 -17.48
C SER A 140 -17.11 -10.37 -16.06
N GLU A 141 -17.89 -9.50 -15.43
CA GLU A 141 -17.58 -9.00 -14.08
C GLU A 141 -17.48 -10.12 -13.04
N LYS A 142 -18.31 -11.17 -13.16
CA LYS A 142 -18.24 -12.36 -12.30
C LYS A 142 -16.91 -13.10 -12.47
N ALA A 143 -16.46 -13.30 -13.71
CA ALA A 143 -15.17 -13.95 -13.97
C ALA A 143 -14.00 -13.09 -13.47
N LYS A 144 -14.05 -11.76 -13.63
CA LYS A 144 -13.03 -10.85 -13.05
C LYS A 144 -12.93 -10.98 -11.53
N LEU A 145 -14.06 -11.10 -10.82
CA LEU A 145 -14.08 -11.33 -9.37
C LEU A 145 -13.37 -12.64 -9.00
N VAL A 146 -13.71 -13.73 -9.68
CA VAL A 146 -13.06 -15.04 -9.47
C VAL A 146 -11.56 -14.93 -9.73
N ILE A 147 -11.15 -14.31 -10.84
CA ILE A 147 -9.73 -14.11 -11.16
C ILE A 147 -9.01 -13.34 -10.06
N PHE A 148 -9.56 -12.22 -9.56
CA PHE A 148 -8.92 -11.45 -8.50
C PHE A 148 -8.79 -12.22 -7.18
N ILE A 149 -9.83 -12.97 -6.80
CA ILE A 149 -9.80 -13.79 -5.59
C ILE A 149 -8.77 -14.92 -5.77
N SER A 150 -8.87 -15.71 -6.84
CA SER A 150 -7.95 -16.82 -7.12
C SER A 150 -6.50 -16.36 -7.23
N LEU A 151 -6.24 -15.26 -7.93
CA LEU A 151 -4.91 -14.67 -8.05
C LEU A 151 -4.39 -14.21 -6.68
N GLY A 152 -5.24 -13.56 -5.89
CA GLY A 152 -4.87 -13.10 -4.56
C GLY A 152 -4.52 -14.23 -3.60
N PHE A 153 -5.32 -15.31 -3.57
CA PHE A 153 -5.04 -16.52 -2.79
C PHE A 153 -3.78 -17.23 -3.28
N LEU A 154 -3.59 -17.36 -4.60
CA LEU A 154 -2.40 -17.98 -5.17
C LEU A 154 -1.13 -17.23 -4.74
N ILE A 155 -1.11 -15.90 -4.88
CA ILE A 155 0.04 -15.07 -4.53
C ILE A 155 0.33 -15.08 -3.03
N LEU A 156 -0.70 -15.11 -2.16
CA LEU A 156 -0.50 -15.11 -0.71
C LEU A 156 -0.06 -16.45 -0.16
N PHE A 157 -0.64 -17.55 -0.63
CA PHE A 157 -0.53 -18.84 0.05
C PHE A 157 0.20 -19.91 -0.75
N PHE A 158 0.30 -19.79 -2.06
CA PHE A 158 0.91 -20.83 -2.91
C PHE A 158 2.28 -20.42 -3.45
N ILE A 159 2.36 -19.25 -4.09
CA ILE A 159 3.60 -18.74 -4.71
C ILE A 159 4.78 -18.62 -3.73
N PRO A 160 4.60 -18.23 -2.45
CA PRO A 160 5.72 -18.18 -1.51
C PRO A 160 6.40 -19.54 -1.30
N ASN A 161 5.66 -20.65 -1.33
CA ASN A 161 6.26 -22.00 -1.25
C ASN A 161 7.12 -22.32 -2.48
N ILE A 162 6.78 -21.76 -3.65
CA ILE A 162 7.62 -21.89 -4.85
C ILE A 162 8.91 -21.08 -4.67
N PHE A 163 8.82 -19.89 -4.07
CA PHE A 163 10.00 -19.06 -3.79
C PHE A 163 10.98 -19.77 -2.86
N GLU A 164 10.46 -20.45 -1.85
CA GLU A 164 11.25 -21.25 -0.93
C GLU A 164 11.82 -22.50 -1.61
N ALA A 165 10.99 -23.28 -2.31
CA ALA A 165 11.40 -24.54 -2.95
C ALA A 165 12.51 -24.36 -4.00
N PHE A 166 12.54 -23.23 -4.70
CA PHE A 166 13.54 -22.92 -5.72
C PHE A 166 14.55 -21.85 -5.30
N ASP A 167 14.57 -21.44 -4.02
CA ASP A 167 15.42 -20.36 -3.47
C ASP A 167 15.44 -19.09 -4.35
N LEU A 168 14.27 -18.71 -4.87
CA LEU A 168 14.13 -17.59 -5.81
C LEU A 168 14.51 -16.24 -5.18
N SER A 169 14.54 -16.16 -3.86
CA SER A 169 15.02 -14.98 -3.13
C SER A 169 16.50 -14.69 -3.40
N ARG A 170 17.32 -15.72 -3.67
CA ARG A 170 18.76 -15.61 -3.96
C ARG A 170 19.12 -15.86 -5.42
N GLN A 171 18.18 -16.36 -6.22
CA GLN A 171 18.37 -16.61 -7.64
C GLN A 171 17.76 -15.51 -8.53
N GLY A 172 17.95 -15.60 -9.85
CA GLY A 172 17.39 -14.66 -10.81
C GLY A 172 18.25 -13.41 -11.01
N THR A 173 17.65 -12.31 -11.46
CA THR A 173 18.39 -11.07 -11.80
C THR A 173 17.76 -9.85 -11.09
N PRO A 174 18.51 -8.74 -10.89
CA PRO A 174 17.96 -7.51 -10.30
C PRO A 174 16.74 -6.93 -11.06
N TRP A 175 16.55 -7.30 -12.33
CA TRP A 175 15.36 -6.92 -13.09
C TRP A 175 14.06 -7.55 -12.56
N LEU A 176 14.17 -8.61 -11.75
CA LEU A 176 13.05 -9.34 -11.17
C LEU A 176 12.74 -8.93 -9.72
N LEU A 177 13.41 -7.90 -9.19
CA LEU A 177 13.07 -7.28 -7.90
C LEU A 177 11.58 -6.91 -7.78
N PRO A 178 10.88 -6.41 -8.82
CA PRO A 178 9.44 -6.17 -8.73
C PRO A 178 8.62 -7.39 -8.26
N PHE A 179 9.10 -8.60 -8.55
CA PHE A 179 8.45 -9.86 -8.22
C PHE A 179 8.97 -10.49 -6.93
N GLY A 180 9.97 -9.91 -6.27
CA GLY A 180 10.58 -10.55 -5.08
C GLY A 180 11.70 -11.53 -5.41
N ILE A 181 12.14 -11.62 -6.67
CA ILE A 181 13.15 -12.60 -7.08
C ILE A 181 14.52 -11.93 -7.03
N GLY A 182 15.48 -12.63 -6.41
CA GLY A 182 16.88 -12.21 -6.35
C GLY A 182 17.17 -11.06 -5.40
N TYR A 183 16.26 -10.72 -4.48
CA TYR A 183 16.45 -9.58 -3.58
C TYR A 183 17.50 -9.80 -2.48
N LEU A 184 17.86 -11.05 -2.19
CA LEU A 184 18.94 -11.42 -1.28
C LEU A 184 20.28 -11.65 -2.00
N ARG A 185 20.37 -11.31 -3.28
CA ARG A 185 21.61 -11.43 -4.05
C ARG A 185 22.65 -10.41 -3.57
N PRO A 186 23.95 -10.76 -3.52
CA PRO A 186 25.00 -9.83 -3.11
C PRO A 186 25.10 -8.56 -3.98
N GLU A 187 24.70 -8.65 -5.24
CA GLU A 187 24.72 -7.51 -6.18
C GLU A 187 23.56 -6.54 -5.97
N VAL A 188 22.56 -6.91 -5.17
CA VAL A 188 21.42 -6.05 -4.84
C VAL A 188 21.72 -5.30 -3.55
N PRO A 189 21.72 -3.95 -3.57
CA PRO A 189 21.96 -3.18 -2.37
C PRO A 189 20.80 -3.37 -1.37
N GLY A 190 21.13 -3.26 -0.07
CA GLY A 190 20.11 -3.21 0.97
C GLY A 190 19.12 -2.07 0.71
N MET A 191 17.83 -2.38 0.81
CA MET A 191 16.76 -1.42 0.54
C MET A 191 15.94 -1.19 1.81
N LEU A 192 15.84 0.07 2.24
CA LEU A 192 15.16 0.44 3.48
C LEU A 192 13.63 0.27 3.42
N ASP A 193 13.05 0.33 2.22
CA ASP A 193 11.62 0.18 2.00
C ASP A 193 11.41 -0.65 0.72
N TYR A 194 11.75 -1.93 0.81
CA TYR A 194 11.54 -2.88 -0.27
C TYR A 194 10.23 -3.64 -0.08
N LEU A 195 9.32 -3.52 -1.05
CA LEU A 195 8.06 -4.24 -1.04
C LEU A 195 7.76 -4.87 -2.42
N PRO A 196 8.10 -6.15 -2.63
CA PRO A 196 7.82 -6.84 -3.90
C PRO A 196 6.32 -7.09 -4.12
N LEU A 197 5.97 -7.55 -5.32
CA LEU A 197 4.61 -8.02 -5.60
C LEU A 197 4.28 -9.30 -4.81
N ILE A 198 5.22 -10.20 -4.63
CA ILE A 198 4.98 -11.48 -3.97
C ILE A 198 5.51 -11.40 -2.53
N PRO A 199 4.71 -11.77 -1.51
CA PRO A 199 3.30 -12.17 -1.56
C PRO A 199 2.31 -10.99 -1.50
N TYR A 200 2.81 -9.77 -1.29
CA TYR A 200 2.01 -8.67 -0.77
C TYR A 200 0.86 -8.22 -1.69
N SER A 201 1.05 -8.29 -3.01
CA SER A 201 0.02 -7.92 -3.99
C SER A 201 -1.25 -8.76 -3.89
N GLY A 202 -1.19 -9.96 -3.32
CA GLY A 202 -2.39 -10.77 -3.13
C GLY A 202 -3.41 -10.12 -2.19
N CYS A 203 -2.96 -9.37 -1.17
CA CYS A 203 -3.83 -8.52 -0.34
C CYS A 203 -4.58 -7.49 -1.19
N PHE A 204 -3.89 -6.87 -2.15
CA PHE A 204 -4.48 -5.88 -3.05
C PHE A 204 -5.54 -6.50 -3.95
N PHE A 205 -5.27 -7.66 -4.57
CA PHE A 205 -6.22 -8.29 -5.48
C PHE A 205 -7.48 -8.79 -4.75
N ILE A 206 -7.33 -9.41 -3.58
CA ILE A 206 -8.47 -9.74 -2.70
C ILE A 206 -9.23 -8.47 -2.34
N GLY A 207 -8.52 -7.41 -1.92
CA GLY A 207 -9.11 -6.11 -1.64
C GLY A 207 -9.90 -5.54 -2.82
N ASN A 208 -9.39 -5.66 -4.05
CA ASN A 208 -10.08 -5.19 -5.25
C ASN A 208 -11.39 -5.95 -5.47
N ALA A 209 -11.37 -7.28 -5.34
CA ALA A 209 -12.59 -8.09 -5.41
C ALA A 209 -13.60 -7.72 -4.32
N LEU A 210 -13.14 -7.56 -3.06
CA LEU A 210 -13.98 -7.10 -1.95
C LEU A 210 -14.57 -5.72 -2.21
N GLY A 211 -13.81 -4.80 -2.81
CA GLY A 211 -14.31 -3.48 -3.18
C GLY A 211 -15.49 -3.53 -4.14
N LYS A 212 -15.45 -4.44 -5.12
CA LYS A 212 -16.57 -4.65 -6.06
C LYS A 212 -17.80 -5.26 -5.40
N ILE A 213 -17.62 -6.08 -4.37
CA ILE A 213 -18.71 -6.72 -3.62
C ILE A 213 -19.35 -5.73 -2.64
N ILE A 214 -18.53 -5.03 -1.86
CA ILE A 214 -18.98 -4.14 -0.78
C ILE A 214 -19.45 -2.79 -1.35
N TYR A 215 -18.78 -2.27 -2.38
CA TYR A 215 -19.05 -0.97 -3.00
C TYR A 215 -19.27 -1.12 -4.51
N PRO A 216 -20.34 -1.81 -4.94
CA PRO A 216 -20.62 -1.98 -6.36
C PRO A 216 -20.70 -0.61 -7.04
N GLN A 217 -20.01 -0.47 -8.18
CA GLN A 217 -19.88 0.78 -8.95
C GLN A 217 -19.25 1.96 -8.18
N GLY A 218 -18.64 1.69 -7.01
CA GLY A 218 -18.06 2.69 -6.11
C GLY A 218 -19.11 3.52 -5.37
N VAL A 219 -20.29 2.94 -5.12
CA VAL A 219 -21.37 3.59 -4.36
C VAL A 219 -21.28 3.20 -2.88
N VAL A 220 -21.28 4.21 -1.99
CA VAL A 220 -21.34 4.01 -0.54
C VAL A 220 -22.80 4.00 -0.11
N LYS A 221 -23.30 2.83 0.32
CA LYS A 221 -24.68 2.68 0.82
C LYS A 221 -24.82 3.12 2.29
N LYS A 222 -23.80 2.84 3.10
CA LYS A 222 -23.76 3.16 4.54
C LYS A 222 -22.37 3.63 4.90
N GLN A 223 -22.30 4.70 5.68
CA GLN A 223 -21.05 5.24 6.21
C GLN A 223 -20.76 4.64 7.57
N TYR A 224 -19.50 4.26 7.80
CA TYR A 224 -19.01 3.85 9.11
C TYR A 224 -17.90 4.80 9.58
N CYS A 225 -17.56 4.73 10.87
CA CYS A 225 -16.48 5.54 11.46
C CYS A 225 -16.62 7.07 11.26
N THR A 226 -17.84 7.61 11.31
CA THR A 226 -18.12 9.04 11.09
C THR A 226 -17.96 9.91 12.35
N GLY A 227 -17.84 9.28 13.52
CA GLY A 227 -17.69 9.97 14.81
C GLY A 227 -16.40 10.79 14.93
N LYS A 228 -16.40 11.78 15.84
CA LYS A 228 -15.24 12.69 16.05
C LYS A 228 -13.95 11.94 16.40
N ILE A 229 -14.05 10.83 17.12
CA ILE A 229 -12.89 10.00 17.53
C ILE A 229 -12.11 9.42 16.34
N PHE A 230 -12.76 9.20 15.20
CA PHE A 230 -12.13 8.65 14.00
C PHE A 230 -11.51 9.72 13.10
N LYS A 231 -11.78 11.01 13.34
CA LYS A 231 -11.31 12.11 12.48
C LYS A 231 -9.78 12.16 12.32
N PRO A 232 -8.96 11.95 13.37
CA PRO A 232 -7.50 11.96 13.23
C PRO A 232 -7.01 10.87 12.26
N LEU A 233 -7.44 9.62 12.47
CA LEU A 233 -7.08 8.50 11.58
C LEU A 233 -7.63 8.72 10.17
N ALA A 234 -8.87 9.18 10.02
CA ALA A 234 -9.42 9.48 8.70
C ALA A 234 -8.62 10.59 7.99
N LEU A 235 -8.12 11.60 8.71
CA LEU A 235 -7.27 12.65 8.14
C LEU A 235 -5.93 12.07 7.68
N MET A 236 -5.31 11.21 8.49
CA MET A 236 -4.08 10.51 8.12
C MET A 236 -4.30 9.68 6.84
N GLY A 237 -5.36 8.88 6.77
CA GLY A 237 -5.65 8.07 5.59
C GLY A 237 -5.98 8.89 4.33
N ARG A 238 -6.60 10.07 4.47
CA ARG A 238 -6.80 11.00 3.34
C ARG A 238 -5.50 11.58 2.80
N ARG A 239 -4.50 11.74 3.66
CA ARG A 239 -3.18 12.30 3.34
C ARG A 239 -2.07 11.24 3.32
N ALA A 240 -2.44 9.95 3.25
CA ALA A 240 -1.52 8.83 3.43
C ALA A 240 -0.27 8.91 2.54
N LEU A 241 -0.43 9.31 1.27
CA LEU A 241 0.68 9.44 0.33
C LEU A 241 1.68 10.54 0.72
N ILE A 242 1.17 11.68 1.19
CA ILE A 242 2.02 12.80 1.66
C ILE A 242 2.73 12.37 2.94
N ILE A 243 1.99 11.81 3.90
CA ILE A 243 2.55 11.33 5.16
C ILE A 243 3.64 10.29 4.90
N TYR A 244 3.37 9.32 4.04
CA TYR A 244 4.36 8.32 3.63
C TYR A 244 5.60 8.96 2.99
N ALA A 245 5.47 9.98 2.14
CA ALA A 245 6.64 10.61 1.52
C ALA A 245 7.52 11.38 2.53
N VAL A 246 6.94 11.93 3.59
CA VAL A 246 7.66 12.84 4.52
C VAL A 246 7.99 12.21 5.87
N HIS A 247 7.39 11.07 6.24
CA HIS A 247 7.57 10.51 7.58
C HIS A 247 9.04 10.19 7.87
N GLN A 248 9.75 9.51 6.96
CA GLN A 248 11.12 9.05 7.22
C GLN A 248 12.10 10.23 7.44
N PRO A 249 12.16 11.28 6.60
CA PRO A 249 12.98 12.46 6.89
C PRO A 249 12.61 13.14 8.22
N ILE A 250 11.33 13.21 8.55
CA ILE A 250 10.86 13.82 9.81
C ILE A 250 11.29 12.97 11.01
N LEU A 251 11.12 11.65 10.97
CA LEU A 251 11.52 10.73 12.04
C LEU A 251 13.03 10.83 12.30
N ILE A 252 13.84 10.74 11.23
CA ILE A 252 15.30 10.88 11.33
C ILE A 252 15.68 12.23 11.95
N ALA A 253 15.08 13.33 11.50
CA ALA A 253 15.37 14.66 12.04
C ALA A 253 14.99 14.78 13.52
N LEU A 254 13.82 14.26 13.93
CA LEU A 254 13.36 14.31 15.31
C LEU A 254 14.27 13.50 16.25
N ILE A 255 14.64 12.28 15.86
CA ILE A 255 15.54 11.44 16.66
C ILE A 255 16.93 12.06 16.74
N TRP A 256 17.42 12.64 15.64
CA TRP A 256 18.70 13.34 15.60
C TRP A 256 18.72 14.55 16.54
N ILE A 257 17.68 15.39 16.53
CA ILE A 257 17.54 16.52 17.46
C ILE A 257 17.49 16.03 18.91
N TRP A 258 16.68 15.00 19.19
CA TRP A 258 16.56 14.43 20.52
C TRP A 258 17.91 13.92 21.06
N ARG A 259 18.68 13.20 20.24
CA ARG A 259 20.03 12.75 20.58
C ARG A 259 20.95 13.93 20.92
N ARG A 260 20.90 15.02 20.15
CA ARG A 260 21.71 16.23 20.42
C ARG A 260 21.35 16.91 21.73
N ILE A 261 20.10 16.81 22.19
CA ILE A 261 19.65 17.40 23.45
C ILE A 261 20.06 16.55 24.65
N ILE A 262 20.01 15.22 24.52
CA ILE A 262 20.22 14.30 25.66
C ILE A 262 21.69 13.86 25.81
N GLY A 263 22.49 13.89 24.73
CA GLY A 263 23.89 13.44 24.72
C GLY A 263 24.04 12.04 24.15
#